data_AF-A0A846MN39-F1
#
_entry.id   AF-A0A846MN39-F1
#
_cell.length_a   1.000
_cell.length_b   1.000
_cell.length_c   1.000
_cell.angle_alpha   90.00
_cell.angle_beta   90.00
_cell.angle_gamma   90.00
#
_symmetry.space_group_name_H-M   'P 1'
#
loop_
_entity.id
_entity.type
_entity.pdbx_description
1 polymer ?
#
loop_
_entity_poly.entity_id
_entity_poly.type
_entity_poly.pdbx_seq_one_letter_code
_entity_poly.pdbx_strand_id
1 'polypeptide(L)'
;MNRFWNACTLACALYLLQGVGCLQPATAQGQTGGRWQQIVEARKEFIKSRIRLKAEQEERFWKDYEEYMRARQQLLVERRRLRPEAVSRTATDAELYAFIEQHTALKKKEIELEELYYRRFKSYLTAAQLFELYKTEEDFMRWLLQELRERRR
;
A
#
# COMPACT_ATOMS: atom_id res chain seq x y z
N MET A 1 -0.64 38.07 62.69
CA MET A 1 -1.86 38.63 63.30
C MET A 1 -3.03 38.24 62.41
N ASN A 2 -3.90 37.40 62.98
CA ASN A 2 -5.25 37.00 62.59
C ASN A 2 -5.57 36.29 61.25
N ARG A 3 -6.33 35.21 61.47
CA ARG A 3 -6.97 34.27 60.57
C ARG A 3 -8.44 34.66 60.39
N PHE A 4 -9.09 34.00 59.42
CA PHE A 4 -10.54 33.73 59.30
C PHE A 4 -11.44 34.81 58.67
N TRP A 5 -12.00 34.51 57.49
CA TRP A 5 -13.46 34.32 57.34
C TRP A 5 -13.83 33.63 56.01
N ASN A 6 -14.40 32.42 56.14
CA ASN A 6 -15.48 31.78 55.39
C ASN A 6 -15.34 31.56 53.86
N ALA A 7 -15.22 30.33 53.36
CA ALA A 7 -16.21 29.24 53.36
C ALA A 7 -17.50 29.59 52.60
N CYS A 8 -17.53 29.26 51.30
CA CYS A 8 -18.76 29.05 50.55
C CYS A 8 -18.63 27.72 49.80
N THR A 9 -18.70 26.64 50.57
CA THR A 9 -18.97 25.29 50.06
C THR A 9 -20.44 25.19 49.66
N LEU A 10 -20.71 24.34 48.66
CA LEU A 10 -22.01 23.72 48.34
C LEU A 10 -22.99 24.52 47.47
N ALA A 11 -22.90 24.35 46.15
CA ALA A 11 -24.07 24.18 45.28
C ALA A 11 -23.66 23.84 43.83
N CYS A 12 -23.20 22.61 43.58
CA CYS A 12 -23.25 22.00 42.24
C CYS A 12 -23.47 20.49 42.37
N ALA A 13 -24.44 20.10 43.22
CA ALA A 13 -25.15 18.86 43.02
C ALA A 13 -26.20 19.13 41.94
N LEU A 14 -25.95 18.66 40.72
CA LEU A 14 -26.91 18.32 39.65
C LEU A 14 -26.18 18.25 38.31
N TYR A 15 -25.46 17.16 38.06
CA TYR A 15 -25.28 16.63 36.72
C TYR A 15 -25.24 15.09 36.80
N LEU A 16 -26.36 14.53 37.28
CA LEU A 16 -26.76 13.17 36.90
C LEU A 16 -27.34 13.24 35.48
N LEU A 17 -27.08 12.19 34.69
CA LEU A 17 -27.69 11.87 33.38
C LEU A 17 -27.11 12.56 32.13
N GLN A 18 -25.95 12.09 31.66
CA GLN A 18 -25.67 11.90 30.22
C GLN A 18 -24.69 10.73 30.06
N GLY A 19 -25.14 9.51 30.38
CA GLY A 19 -24.43 8.26 30.10
C GLY A 19 -25.10 7.49 28.96
N VAL A 20 -25.46 8.15 27.87
CA VAL A 20 -25.88 7.46 26.64
C VAL A 20 -24.64 7.25 25.80
N GLY A 21 -24.09 6.04 25.89
CA GLY A 21 -23.00 5.60 25.05
C GLY A 21 -23.39 5.77 23.59
N CYS A 22 -22.68 6.66 22.89
CA CYS A 22 -22.72 6.72 21.44
C CYS A 22 -22.24 5.36 20.91
N LEU A 23 -23.18 4.54 20.45
CA LEU A 23 -22.91 3.39 19.61
C LEU A 23 -22.37 3.94 18.28
N GLN A 24 -21.05 4.10 18.18
CA GLN A 24 -20.43 4.48 16.91
C GLN A 24 -20.53 3.28 15.95
N PRO A 25 -21.09 3.45 14.74
CA PRO A 25 -21.02 2.42 13.72
C PRO A 25 -19.55 2.25 13.34
N ALA A 26 -19.02 1.03 13.51
CA ALA A 26 -17.70 0.67 13.05
C ALA A 26 -17.62 0.89 11.53
N THR A 27 -17.01 1.99 11.13
CA THR A 27 -16.74 2.28 9.72
C THR A 27 -15.79 1.21 9.18
N ALA A 28 -16.26 0.35 8.29
CA ALA A 28 -15.53 -0.74 7.63
C ALA A 28 -14.45 -0.25 6.64
N GLN A 29 -13.89 0.95 6.83
CA GLN A 29 -13.00 1.63 5.89
C GLN A 29 -11.51 1.42 6.20
N GLY A 30 -11.17 0.61 7.22
CA GLY A 30 -9.78 0.37 7.66
C GLY A 30 -9.11 -0.93 7.19
N GLN A 31 -9.86 -1.91 6.66
CA GLN A 31 -9.29 -3.25 6.41
C GLN A 31 -8.40 -3.34 5.16
N THR A 32 -8.70 -2.58 4.10
CA THR A 32 -7.98 -2.67 2.82
C THR A 32 -6.61 -1.99 2.85
N GLY A 33 -6.49 -0.88 3.59
CA GLY A 33 -5.22 -0.16 3.79
C GLY A 33 -4.24 -0.96 4.65
N GLY A 34 -4.72 -1.54 5.75
CA GLY A 34 -3.89 -2.33 6.66
C GLY A 34 -3.29 -3.58 6.00
N ARG A 35 -4.06 -4.29 5.18
CA ARG A 35 -3.56 -5.47 4.45
C ARG A 35 -2.48 -5.12 3.43
N TRP A 36 -2.60 -3.98 2.74
CA TRP A 36 -1.56 -3.53 1.82
C TRP A 36 -0.24 -3.24 2.55
N GLN A 37 -0.32 -2.54 3.68
CA GLN A 37 0.85 -2.25 4.51
C GLN A 37 1.54 -3.53 4.99
N GLN A 38 0.77 -4.53 5.44
CA GLN A 38 1.33 -5.84 5.83
C GLN A 38 2.08 -6.53 4.69
N ILE A 39 1.54 -6.51 3.47
CA ILE A 39 2.21 -7.08 2.29
C ILE A 39 3.49 -6.33 1.96
N VAL A 40 3.49 -5.00 2.07
CA VAL A 40 4.66 -4.16 1.81
C VAL A 40 5.77 -4.45 2.83
N GLU A 41 5.45 -4.51 4.12
CA GLU A 41 6.44 -4.80 5.15
C GLU A 41 7.01 -6.23 5.02
N ALA A 42 6.16 -7.23 4.80
CA ALA A 42 6.62 -8.59 4.52
C ALA A 42 7.54 -8.65 3.29
N ARG A 43 7.25 -7.85 2.25
CA ARG A 43 8.11 -7.76 1.06
C ARG A 43 9.47 -7.14 1.40
N LYS A 44 9.50 -6.07 2.18
CA LYS A 44 10.75 -5.43 2.62
C LYS A 44 11.61 -6.40 3.43
N GLU A 45 11.01 -7.16 4.35
CA GLU A 45 11.70 -8.20 5.11
C GLU A 45 12.29 -9.28 4.20
N PHE A 46 11.51 -9.74 3.21
CA PHE A 46 11.96 -10.72 2.23
C PHE A 46 13.19 -10.23 1.48
N ILE A 47 13.18 -8.98 1.03
CA ILE A 47 14.31 -8.33 0.35
C ILE A 47 15.52 -8.17 1.26
N LYS A 48 15.34 -7.67 2.49
CA LYS A 48 16.42 -7.53 3.49
C LYS A 48 17.15 -8.86 3.74
N SER A 49 16.40 -9.96 3.74
CA SER A 49 16.97 -11.30 4.00
C SER A 49 17.76 -11.88 2.82
N ARG A 50 17.56 -11.40 1.60
CA ARG A 50 18.09 -12.00 0.36
C ARG A 50 19.16 -11.16 -0.31
N ILE A 51 19.02 -9.84 -0.27
CA ILE A 51 19.94 -8.92 -0.94
C ILE A 51 20.94 -8.40 0.07
N ARG A 52 22.22 -8.68 -0.16
CA ARG A 52 23.31 -8.11 0.63
C ARG A 52 23.62 -6.71 0.13
N LEU A 53 22.97 -5.70 0.69
CA LEU A 53 23.26 -4.29 0.45
C LEU A 53 24.44 -3.84 1.31
N LYS A 54 25.28 -2.95 0.77
CA LYS A 54 26.25 -2.22 1.59
C LYS A 54 25.54 -1.13 2.38
N ALA A 55 26.10 -0.74 3.53
CA ALA A 55 25.55 0.35 4.35
C ALA A 55 25.33 1.65 3.55
N GLU A 56 26.27 1.99 2.66
CA GLU A 56 26.17 3.16 1.76
C GLU A 56 25.06 3.06 0.69
N GLN A 57 24.59 1.86 0.36
CA GLN A 57 23.53 1.64 -0.64
C GLN A 57 22.14 1.62 0.00
N GLU A 58 22.05 1.28 1.29
CA GLU A 58 20.80 0.89 1.92
C GLU A 58 19.77 2.02 2.00
N GLU A 59 20.19 3.23 2.42
CA GLU A 59 19.30 4.39 2.51
C GLU A 59 18.70 4.74 1.13
N ARG A 60 19.55 4.81 0.10
CA ARG A 60 19.13 5.11 -1.27
C ARG A 60 18.24 4.00 -1.83
N PHE A 61 18.59 2.75 -1.58
CA PHE A 61 17.81 1.60 -2.00
C PHE A 61 16.39 1.64 -1.47
N TRP A 62 16.22 1.79 -0.16
CA TRP A 62 14.89 1.79 0.43
C TRP A 62 14.03 2.96 -0.04
N LYS A 63 14.64 4.15 -0.21
CA LYS A 63 13.95 5.30 -0.77
C LYS A 63 13.43 5.03 -2.19
N ASP A 64 14.30 4.60 -3.10
CA ASP A 64 13.91 4.31 -4.50
C ASP A 64 12.88 3.17 -4.55
N TYR A 65 13.08 2.14 -3.74
CA TYR A 65 12.21 0.97 -3.70
C TYR A 65 10.80 1.29 -3.17
N GLU A 66 10.69 2.13 -2.15
CA GLU A 66 9.37 2.58 -1.68
C GLU A 66 8.63 3.43 -2.71
N GLU A 67 9.34 4.32 -3.41
CA GLU A 67 8.77 5.12 -4.50
C GLU A 67 8.27 4.20 -5.61
N TYR A 68 9.07 3.20 -6.00
CA TYR A 68 8.68 2.18 -6.98
C TYR A 68 7.41 1.44 -6.56
N MET A 69 7.36 0.97 -5.31
CA MET A 69 6.22 0.24 -4.77
C MET A 69 4.93 1.07 -4.77
N ARG A 70 5.02 2.37 -4.45
CA ARG A 70 3.87 3.29 -4.51
C ARG A 70 3.40 3.49 -5.95
N ALA A 71 4.32 3.72 -6.89
CA ALA A 71 4.00 3.89 -8.30
C ALA A 71 3.36 2.63 -8.90
N ARG A 72 3.92 1.44 -8.62
CA ARG A 72 3.31 0.16 -9.02
C ARG A 72 1.90 -0.01 -8.47
N GLN A 73 1.69 0.38 -7.21
CA GLN A 73 0.37 0.25 -6.60
C GLN A 73 -0.67 1.15 -7.27
N GLN A 74 -0.28 2.35 -7.70
CA GLN A 74 -1.16 3.24 -8.46
C GLN A 74 -1.57 2.60 -9.80
N LEU A 75 -0.59 2.09 -10.57
CA LEU A 75 -0.87 1.37 -11.81
C LEU A 75 -1.73 0.12 -11.59
N LEU A 76 -1.53 -0.59 -10.48
CA LEU A 76 -2.34 -1.76 -10.12
C LEU A 76 -3.79 -1.36 -9.78
N VAL A 77 -4.02 -0.21 -9.14
CA VAL A 77 -5.36 0.35 -8.93
C VAL A 77 -6.01 0.70 -10.27
N GLU A 78 -5.30 1.38 -11.18
CA GLU A 78 -5.77 1.70 -12.53
C GLU A 78 -6.15 0.42 -13.30
N ARG A 79 -5.29 -0.59 -13.29
CA ARG A 79 -5.53 -1.89 -13.93
C ARG A 79 -6.76 -2.59 -13.38
N ARG A 80 -7.03 -2.49 -12.08
CA ARG A 80 -8.23 -3.08 -11.47
C ARG A 80 -9.52 -2.38 -11.93
N ARG A 81 -9.47 -1.10 -12.28
CA ARG A 81 -10.60 -0.36 -12.84
C ARG A 81 -10.78 -0.67 -14.32
N LEU A 82 -9.68 -0.87 -15.03
CA LEU A 82 -9.66 -1.15 -16.47
C LEU A 82 -9.67 -2.66 -16.75
N ARG A 83 -10.76 -3.31 -16.38
CA ARG A 83 -10.98 -4.75 -16.56
C ARG A 83 -11.85 -5.02 -17.79
N PRO A 84 -11.62 -6.09 -18.56
CA PRO A 84 -12.48 -6.44 -19.69
C PRO A 84 -13.96 -6.59 -19.30
N GLU A 85 -14.22 -7.07 -18.08
CA GLU A 85 -15.57 -7.22 -17.54
C GLU A 85 -16.27 -5.87 -17.28
N ALA A 86 -15.54 -4.76 -17.32
CA ALA A 86 -16.10 -3.41 -17.19
C ALA A 86 -16.76 -2.91 -18.48
N VAL A 87 -16.55 -3.58 -19.61
CA VAL A 87 -17.12 -3.19 -20.92
C VAL A 87 -18.09 -4.27 -21.39
N SER A 88 -19.30 -3.85 -21.79
CA SER A 88 -20.29 -4.78 -22.33
C SER A 88 -19.81 -5.37 -23.67
N ARG A 89 -20.09 -6.66 -23.90
CA ARG A 89 -19.88 -7.29 -25.21
C ARG A 89 -20.78 -6.72 -26.32
N THR A 90 -21.83 -6.00 -25.93
CA THR A 90 -22.74 -5.30 -26.84
C THR A 90 -22.37 -3.82 -27.00
N ALA A 91 -21.21 -3.39 -26.48
CA ALA A 91 -20.70 -2.05 -26.68
C ALA A 91 -20.40 -1.80 -28.16
N THR A 92 -20.38 -0.53 -28.55
CA THR A 92 -20.02 -0.12 -29.90
C THR A 92 -18.54 -0.39 -30.19
N ASP A 93 -18.19 -0.55 -31.47
CA ASP A 93 -16.79 -0.73 -31.88
C ASP A 93 -15.89 0.40 -31.33
N ALA A 94 -16.37 1.65 -31.34
CA ALA A 94 -15.63 2.78 -30.80
C ALA A 94 -15.32 2.63 -29.30
N GLU A 95 -16.27 2.17 -28.50
CA GLU A 95 -16.07 1.93 -27.06
C GLU A 95 -15.12 0.75 -26.80
N LEU A 96 -15.23 -0.32 -27.60
CA LEU A 96 -14.33 -1.47 -27.54
C LEU A 96 -12.88 -1.08 -27.89
N TYR A 97 -12.69 -0.31 -28.95
CA TYR A 97 -11.36 0.20 -29.32
C TYR A 97 -10.80 1.15 -28.26
N ALA A 98 -11.62 2.06 -27.72
CA ALA A 98 -11.18 2.95 -26.65
C ALA A 98 -10.70 2.18 -25.40
N PHE A 99 -11.40 1.10 -25.03
CA PHE A 99 -10.94 0.21 -23.95
C PHE A 99 -9.59 -0.44 -24.27
N ILE A 100 -9.44 -1.00 -25.48
CA ILE A 100 -8.19 -1.66 -25.91
C ILE A 100 -7.02 -0.65 -25.91
N GLU A 101 -7.26 0.57 -26.37
CA GLU A 101 -6.27 1.66 -26.37
C GLU A 101 -5.84 2.03 -24.95
N GLN A 102 -6.80 2.26 -24.04
CA GLN A 102 -6.51 2.56 -22.63
C GLN A 102 -5.73 1.43 -21.98
N HIS A 103 -6.09 0.17 -22.26
CA HIS A 103 -5.45 -1.00 -21.67
C HIS A 103 -4.01 -1.15 -22.20
N THR A 104 -3.81 -0.92 -23.49
CA THR A 104 -2.49 -0.89 -24.12
C THR A 104 -1.62 0.23 -23.56
N ALA A 105 -2.19 1.43 -23.39
CA ALA A 105 -1.49 2.57 -22.83
C ALA A 105 -1.07 2.31 -21.36
N LEU A 106 -1.91 1.65 -20.57
CA LEU A 106 -1.58 1.27 -19.21
C LEU A 106 -0.41 0.28 -19.16
N LYS A 107 -0.38 -0.75 -20.02
CA LYS A 107 0.76 -1.66 -20.14
C LYS A 107 2.06 -0.93 -20.49
N LYS A 108 1.99 0.06 -21.38
CA LYS A 108 3.14 0.89 -21.72
C LYS A 108 3.69 1.63 -20.49
N LYS A 109 2.82 2.23 -19.68
CA LYS A 109 3.22 2.88 -18.42
C LYS A 109 3.88 1.91 -17.44
N GLU A 110 3.40 0.66 -17.37
CA GLU A 110 4.01 -0.38 -16.52
C GLU A 110 5.44 -0.69 -16.96
N ILE A 111 5.69 -0.86 -18.26
CA ILE A 111 7.03 -1.09 -18.80
C ILE A 111 7.94 0.12 -18.59
N GLU A 112 7.45 1.33 -18.85
CA GLU A 112 8.21 2.57 -18.62
C GLU A 112 8.64 2.73 -17.15
N LEU A 113 7.75 2.36 -16.21
CA LEU A 113 8.05 2.34 -14.78
C LEU A 113 9.14 1.32 -14.45
N GLU A 114 9.04 0.10 -14.97
CA GLU A 114 10.03 -0.96 -14.76
C GLU A 114 11.41 -0.55 -15.29
N GLU A 115 11.46 0.03 -16.50
CA GLU A 115 12.70 0.54 -17.07
C GLU A 115 13.33 1.69 -16.26
N LEU A 116 12.49 2.62 -15.78
CA LEU A 116 12.94 3.74 -14.96
C LEU A 116 13.66 3.23 -13.70
N TYR A 117 13.04 2.30 -12.99
CA TYR A 117 13.62 1.77 -11.76
C TYR A 117 14.76 0.80 -12.00
N TYR A 118 14.74 0.03 -13.10
CA TYR A 118 15.92 -0.72 -13.54
C TYR A 118 17.13 0.21 -13.70
N ARG A 119 16.99 1.33 -14.41
CA ARG A 119 18.08 2.32 -14.58
C ARG A 119 18.52 2.93 -13.25
N ARG A 120 17.58 3.27 -12.36
CA ARG A 120 17.90 3.81 -11.02
C ARG A 120 18.68 2.80 -10.18
N PHE A 121 18.18 1.57 -10.02
CA PHE A 121 18.84 0.53 -9.24
C PHE A 121 20.20 0.15 -9.83
N LYS A 122 20.32 0.03 -11.16
CA LYS A 122 21.58 -0.25 -11.85
C LYS A 122 22.66 0.80 -11.57
N SER A 123 22.30 2.04 -11.28
CA SER A 123 23.28 3.11 -11.04
C SER A 123 24.11 2.94 -9.76
N TYR A 124 23.67 2.09 -8.83
CA TYR A 124 24.40 1.85 -7.57
C TYR A 124 24.42 0.39 -7.12
N LEU A 125 23.56 -0.49 -7.64
CA LEU A 125 23.62 -1.93 -7.38
C LEU A 125 24.53 -2.62 -8.39
N THR A 126 25.25 -3.64 -7.91
CA THR A 126 25.95 -4.59 -8.79
C THR A 126 24.95 -5.43 -9.58
N ALA A 127 25.38 -6.01 -10.70
CA ALA A 127 24.54 -6.91 -11.49
C ALA A 127 24.00 -8.09 -10.67
N ALA A 128 24.80 -8.65 -9.76
CA ALA A 128 24.39 -9.74 -8.87
C ALA A 128 23.29 -9.30 -7.88
N GLN A 129 23.43 -8.11 -7.28
CA GLN A 129 22.40 -7.54 -6.39
C GLN A 129 21.10 -7.25 -7.14
N LEU A 130 21.18 -6.69 -8.36
CA LEU A 130 20.02 -6.40 -9.19
C LEU A 130 19.31 -7.68 -9.66
N PHE A 131 20.07 -8.71 -10.02
CA PHE A 131 19.53 -10.02 -10.34
C PHE A 131 18.81 -10.64 -9.13
N GLU A 132 19.42 -10.58 -7.94
CA GLU A 132 18.74 -11.10 -6.74
C GLU A 132 17.52 -10.27 -6.35
N LEU A 133 17.50 -8.95 -6.60
CA LEU A 133 16.28 -8.15 -6.47
C LEU A 133 15.15 -8.70 -7.34
N TYR A 134 15.45 -8.93 -8.62
CA TYR A 134 14.48 -9.45 -9.58
C TYR A 134 13.93 -10.82 -9.15
N LYS A 135 14.82 -11.76 -8.79
CA LYS A 135 14.44 -13.11 -8.35
C LYS A 135 13.66 -13.08 -7.03
N THR A 136 14.08 -12.27 -6.06
CA THR A 136 13.44 -12.14 -4.75
C THR A 136 12.01 -11.60 -4.88
N GLU A 137 11.77 -10.65 -5.78
CA GLU A 137 10.43 -10.14 -6.08
C GLU A 137 9.52 -11.22 -6.66
N GLU A 138 10.01 -12.03 -7.59
CA GLU A 138 9.23 -13.15 -8.12
C GLU A 138 8.93 -14.22 -7.06
N ASP A 139 9.92 -14.57 -6.24
CA ASP A 139 9.76 -15.52 -5.14
C ASP A 139 8.73 -15.02 -4.13
N PHE A 140 8.78 -13.74 -3.77
CA PHE A 140 7.80 -13.13 -2.89
C PHE A 140 6.39 -13.15 -3.50
N MET A 141 6.24 -12.90 -4.79
CA MET A 141 4.95 -13.02 -5.49
C MET A 141 4.41 -14.44 -5.49
N ARG A 142 5.27 -15.45 -5.76
CA ARG A 142 4.88 -16.86 -5.69
C ARG A 142 4.40 -17.24 -4.29
N TRP A 143 5.18 -16.88 -3.27
CA TRP A 143 4.84 -17.11 -1.86
C TRP A 143 3.53 -16.41 -1.47
N LEU A 144 3.38 -15.12 -1.81
CA LEU A 144 2.16 -14.36 -1.50
C LEU A 144 0.93 -15.00 -2.14
N LEU A 145 1.00 -15.43 -3.40
CA LEU A 145 -0.12 -16.10 -4.06
C LEU A 145 -0.49 -17.43 -3.40
N GLN A 146 0.49 -18.19 -2.91
CA GLN A 146 0.25 -19.40 -2.15
C GLN A 146 -0.44 -19.09 -0.82
N GLU A 147 0.10 -18.17 -0.04
CA GLU A 147 -0.46 -17.71 1.24
C GLU A 147 -1.92 -17.25 1.09
N LEU A 148 -2.22 -16.48 0.05
CA LEU A 148 -3.59 -16.02 -0.23
C LEU A 148 -4.56 -17.13 -0.63
N ARG A 149 -4.06 -18.22 -1.21
CA ARG A 149 -4.88 -19.40 -1.54
C ARG A 149 -5.16 -20.24 -0.30
N GLU A 150 -4.15 -20.42 0.56
CA GLU A 150 -4.28 -21.20 1.80
C GLU A 150 -5.27 -20.53 2.76
N ARG A 151 -5.21 -19.21 2.92
CA ARG A 151 -6.18 -18.44 3.74
C ARG A 151 -7.62 -18.45 3.23
N ARG A 152 -7.85 -18.86 1.98
CA ARG A 152 -9.20 -18.95 1.39
C ARG A 152 -9.84 -20.33 1.61
N ARG A 153 -9.03 -21.35 1.92
CA ARG A 153 -9.52 -22.69 2.29
C ARG A 153 -10.00 -22.68 3.73
#